data_AF-A0A3M1KTM6-F1
#
_entry.id   AF-A0A3M1KTM6-F1
#
_cell.length_a   1.000
_cell.length_b   1.000
_cell.length_c   1.000
_cell.angle_alpha   90.00
_cell.angle_beta   90.00
_cell.angle_gamma   90.00
#
_symmetry.space_group_name_H-M   'P 1'
#
loop_
_entity.id
_entity.type
_entity.pdbx_description
1 polymer ?
#
loop_
_entity_poly.entity_id
_entity_poly.type
_entity_poly.pdbx_seq_one_letter_code
_entity_poly.pdbx_strand_id
1 'polypeptide(L)'
;MSTTQEISGKVFRFLSAMHPSLSKSERKRYAGFDPDKWYPWTPEVSSEFTDLMRRSPRDTSFARGFTYVAQRAVPEGRYIPTTDLLANLGRLPSAFRGPEGSGYQATVDGPGHARVVYSGMPGFSNVCIAIQGELTQRLQASGAQGVVVKHGSACRVNGSDVCEFEVEWSGETPPPDAEPLDLRELLGDEVETVEPAVTPEPAAEPAQAPEKKAPPETAAPSTPPAAETQAEPSVGDQLSEGQSSEDLFVQLRKRLAEADRHAQLYRDAQQEIDRLKVELSRLRAQAQADIAQAEKERDEAREALATLKDRIRTIVSDD
;
A
#
# COMPACT_ATOMS: atom_id res chain seq x y z
N MET A 1 -9.55 24.35 -11.00
CA MET A 1 -8.99 23.78 -9.75
C MET A 1 -9.82 24.27 -8.58
N SER A 2 -10.20 23.37 -7.65
CA SER A 2 -10.96 23.72 -6.45
C SER A 2 -10.10 24.61 -5.55
N THR A 3 -10.58 25.80 -5.19
CA THR A 3 -9.90 26.70 -4.25
C THR A 3 -10.05 26.24 -2.80
N THR A 4 -10.84 25.20 -2.56
CA THR A 4 -11.22 24.73 -1.23
C THR A 4 -10.52 23.40 -0.95
N GLN A 5 -9.98 23.26 0.26
CA GLN A 5 -9.44 21.99 0.73
C GLN A 5 -10.58 21.02 1.00
N GLU A 6 -10.46 19.80 0.48
CA GLU A 6 -11.53 18.80 0.53
C GLU A 6 -10.98 17.40 0.79
N ILE A 7 -11.81 16.57 1.40
CA ILE A 7 -11.55 15.15 1.71
C ILE A 7 -12.62 14.29 1.02
N SER A 8 -12.22 13.14 0.49
CA SER A 8 -13.12 12.23 -0.20
C SER A 8 -14.12 11.57 0.76
N GLY A 9 -15.40 11.54 0.38
CA GLY A 9 -16.46 10.80 1.06
C GLY A 9 -16.16 9.31 1.23
N LYS A 10 -15.36 8.72 0.32
CA LYS A 10 -14.89 7.33 0.40
C LYS A 10 -14.13 7.05 1.69
N VAL A 11 -13.37 8.01 2.21
CA VAL A 11 -12.63 7.87 3.48
C VAL A 11 -13.61 7.64 4.63
N PHE A 12 -14.62 8.50 4.78
CA PHE A 12 -15.62 8.35 5.85
C PHE A 12 -16.35 7.02 5.74
N ARG A 13 -16.77 6.63 4.54
CA ARG A 13 -17.42 5.34 4.29
C ARG A 13 -16.52 4.17 4.67
N PHE A 14 -15.25 4.21 4.28
CA PHE A 14 -14.28 3.18 4.63
C PHE A 14 -14.08 3.08 6.15
N LEU A 15 -13.85 4.22 6.82
CA LEU A 15 -13.68 4.27 8.26
C LEU A 15 -14.92 3.76 9.01
N SER A 16 -16.14 4.08 8.54
CA SER A 16 -17.39 3.59 9.16
C SER A 16 -17.43 2.07 9.28
N ALA A 17 -16.90 1.37 8.28
CA ALA A 17 -16.85 -0.08 8.22
C ALA A 17 -15.66 -0.65 9.01
N MET A 18 -14.49 0.00 8.90
CA MET A 18 -13.22 -0.61 9.30
C MET A 18 -12.61 -0.09 10.60
N HIS A 19 -12.87 1.16 10.99
CA HIS A 19 -12.18 1.74 12.14
C HIS A 19 -12.72 1.14 13.46
N PRO A 20 -11.88 0.52 14.31
CA PRO A 20 -12.35 -0.23 15.48
C PRO A 20 -12.97 0.66 16.55
N SER A 21 -12.43 1.86 16.75
CA SER A 21 -12.85 2.76 17.85
C SER A 21 -14.00 3.70 17.54
N LEU A 22 -14.68 3.55 16.39
CA LEU A 22 -15.91 4.28 16.16
C LEU A 22 -17.06 3.68 16.96
N SER A 23 -17.73 4.52 17.74
CA SER A 23 -19.01 4.21 18.38
C SER A 23 -20.11 3.95 17.36
N LYS A 24 -21.22 3.35 17.79
CA LYS A 24 -22.36 3.05 16.91
C LYS A 24 -22.94 4.31 16.25
N SER A 25 -23.00 5.43 16.97
CA SER A 25 -23.47 6.71 16.43
C SER A 25 -22.50 7.32 15.43
N GLU A 26 -21.19 7.29 15.72
CA GLU A 26 -20.15 7.76 14.80
C GLU A 26 -20.13 6.93 13.51
N ARG A 27 -20.21 5.59 13.61
CA ARG A 27 -20.33 4.71 12.43
C ARG A 27 -21.54 5.07 11.58
N LYS A 28 -22.71 5.28 12.20
CA LYS A 28 -23.93 5.69 11.48
C LYS A 28 -23.75 7.04 10.79
N ARG A 29 -23.10 8.01 11.44
CA ARG A 29 -22.79 9.32 10.85
C ARG A 29 -21.84 9.18 9.66
N TYR A 30 -20.72 8.47 9.82
CA TYR A 30 -19.74 8.26 8.76
C TYR A 30 -20.31 7.46 7.58
N ALA A 31 -21.18 6.48 7.85
CA ALA A 31 -21.90 5.75 6.82
C ALA A 31 -22.92 6.62 6.06
N GLY A 32 -23.33 7.76 6.61
CA GLY A 32 -24.20 8.73 5.95
C GLY A 32 -23.50 9.59 4.91
N PHE A 33 -22.16 9.58 4.85
CA PHE A 33 -21.41 10.30 3.81
C PHE A 33 -21.58 9.58 2.47
N ASP A 34 -21.74 10.37 1.42
CA ASP A 34 -21.83 9.95 0.04
C ASP A 34 -20.40 9.68 -0.48
N PRO A 35 -20.06 8.43 -0.86
CA PRO A 35 -18.70 8.08 -1.27
C PRO A 35 -18.25 8.85 -2.51
N ASP A 36 -19.15 9.31 -3.36
CA ASP A 36 -18.80 9.96 -4.63
C ASP A 36 -18.69 11.48 -4.48
N LYS A 37 -18.96 12.02 -3.28
CA LYS A 37 -18.83 13.45 -2.98
C LYS A 37 -17.53 13.78 -2.26
N TRP A 38 -17.10 15.02 -2.47
CA TRP A 38 -16.03 15.65 -1.74
C TRP A 38 -16.62 16.53 -0.64
N TYR A 39 -15.98 16.52 0.52
CA TYR A 39 -16.43 17.25 1.69
C TYR A 39 -15.37 18.28 2.09
N PRO A 40 -15.76 19.48 2.54
CA PRO A 40 -14.80 20.47 3.01
C PRO A 40 -13.91 19.92 4.11
N TRP A 41 -12.61 20.19 4.01
CA TRP A 41 -11.65 19.92 5.06
C TRP A 41 -11.69 21.07 6.07
N THR A 42 -12.36 20.86 7.20
CA THR A 42 -12.51 21.88 8.24
C THR A 42 -11.69 21.54 9.49
N PRO A 43 -11.44 22.52 10.40
CA PRO A 43 -10.80 22.27 11.69
C PRO A 43 -11.50 21.20 12.54
N GLU A 44 -12.83 21.08 12.44
CA GLU A 44 -13.60 20.07 13.16
C GLU A 44 -13.33 18.67 12.62
N VAL A 45 -13.27 18.52 11.29
CA VAL A 45 -12.94 17.23 10.65
C VAL A 45 -11.51 16.82 10.97
N SER A 46 -10.56 17.76 10.91
CA SER A 46 -9.16 17.47 11.20
C SER A 46 -8.96 17.07 12.68
N SER A 47 -9.58 17.80 13.61
CA SER A 47 -9.59 17.45 15.04
C SER A 47 -10.21 16.08 15.28
N GLU A 48 -11.33 15.78 14.61
CA GLU A 48 -11.99 14.49 14.74
C GLU A 48 -11.08 13.34 14.27
N PHE A 49 -10.40 13.51 13.13
CA PHE A 49 -9.47 12.50 12.61
C PHE A 49 -8.27 12.31 13.55
N THR A 50 -7.74 13.40 14.10
CA THR A 50 -6.69 13.36 15.14
C THR A 50 -7.14 12.57 16.36
N ASP A 51 -8.33 12.85 16.88
CA ASP A 51 -8.87 12.15 18.04
C ASP A 51 -9.10 10.67 17.74
N LEU A 52 -9.52 10.34 16.52
CA LEU A 52 -9.76 8.97 16.11
C LEU A 52 -8.46 8.16 16.05
N MET A 53 -7.39 8.72 15.47
CA MET A 53 -6.07 8.08 15.50
C MET A 53 -5.49 7.99 16.91
N ARG A 54 -5.70 9.01 17.76
CA ARG A 54 -5.27 8.98 19.16
C ARG A 54 -5.97 7.86 19.94
N ARG A 55 -7.26 7.61 19.66
CA ARG A 55 -8.03 6.49 20.24
C ARG A 55 -7.53 5.12 19.79
N SER A 56 -6.82 5.03 18.66
CA SER A 56 -6.26 3.76 18.16
C SER A 56 -4.93 3.94 17.44
N PRO A 57 -3.83 4.17 18.17
CA PRO A 57 -2.53 4.53 17.57
C PRO A 57 -1.91 3.44 16.68
N ARG A 58 -2.34 2.18 16.86
CA ARG A 58 -1.87 1.02 16.06
C ARG A 58 -2.83 0.65 14.92
N ASP A 59 -3.93 1.37 14.79
CA ASP A 59 -4.90 1.09 13.74
C ASP A 59 -4.40 1.60 12.38
N THR A 60 -4.65 0.81 11.34
CA THR A 60 -4.21 1.10 9.97
C THR A 60 -5.38 1.48 9.07
N SER A 61 -6.59 1.70 9.60
CA SER A 61 -7.77 1.95 8.78
C SER A 61 -7.70 3.28 8.02
N PHE A 62 -7.02 4.30 8.55
CA PHE A 62 -6.73 5.53 7.80
C PHE A 62 -5.81 5.26 6.60
N ALA A 63 -4.68 4.59 6.83
CA ALA A 63 -3.76 4.22 5.74
C ALA A 63 -4.49 3.43 4.65
N ARG A 64 -5.22 2.37 5.05
CA ARG A 64 -6.02 1.54 4.13
C ARG A 64 -7.13 2.32 3.45
N GLY A 65 -7.79 3.24 4.15
CA GLY A 65 -8.83 4.10 3.59
C GLY A 65 -8.28 5.07 2.56
N PHE A 66 -7.12 5.67 2.80
CA PHE A 66 -6.45 6.55 1.85
C PHE A 66 -5.99 5.80 0.61
N THR A 67 -5.35 4.64 0.81
CA THR A 67 -5.00 3.71 -0.28
C THR A 67 -6.22 3.31 -1.08
N TYR A 68 -7.34 2.99 -0.42
CA TYR A 68 -8.58 2.62 -1.11
C TYR A 68 -9.08 3.74 -2.03
N VAL A 69 -9.02 5.00 -1.60
CA VAL A 69 -9.37 6.13 -2.47
C VAL A 69 -8.45 6.22 -3.68
N ALA A 70 -7.14 6.12 -3.45
CA ALA A 70 -6.14 6.19 -4.52
C ALA A 70 -6.29 5.06 -5.54
N GLN A 71 -6.47 3.82 -5.08
CA GLN A 71 -6.57 2.64 -5.94
C GLN A 71 -7.90 2.56 -6.68
N ARG A 72 -9.00 3.02 -6.09
CA ARG A 72 -10.32 3.01 -6.74
C ARG A 72 -10.40 3.88 -7.98
N ALA A 73 -9.44 4.77 -8.20
CA ALA A 73 -9.35 5.58 -9.40
C ALA A 73 -8.54 4.91 -10.52
N VAL A 74 -7.79 3.85 -10.22
CA VAL A 74 -7.08 3.05 -11.23
C VAL A 74 -8.10 2.07 -11.85
N PRO A 75 -8.23 2.02 -13.19
CA PRO A 75 -9.13 1.07 -13.85
C PRO A 75 -8.79 -0.38 -13.50
N GLU A 76 -9.80 -1.26 -13.50
CA GLU A 76 -9.59 -2.69 -13.26
C GLU A 76 -8.68 -3.29 -14.35
N GLY A 77 -7.78 -4.19 -13.95
CA GLY A 77 -6.78 -4.79 -14.85
C GLY A 77 -5.63 -3.84 -15.22
N ARG A 78 -5.53 -2.67 -14.59
CA ARG A 78 -4.43 -1.73 -14.81
C ARG A 78 -3.61 -1.51 -13.53
N TYR A 79 -2.34 -1.17 -13.70
CA TYR A 79 -1.47 -0.70 -12.61
C TYR A 79 -0.65 0.50 -13.07
N ILE A 80 -0.23 1.35 -12.13
CA ILE A 80 0.67 2.48 -12.43
C ILE A 80 2.09 2.02 -12.08
N PRO A 81 3.06 2.00 -13.02
CA PRO A 81 4.45 1.66 -12.72
C PRO A 81 5.03 2.53 -11.60
N THR A 82 5.96 1.99 -10.81
CA THR A 82 6.41 2.65 -9.56
C THR A 82 7.04 4.03 -9.81
N THR A 83 7.83 4.15 -10.88
CA THR A 83 8.45 5.43 -11.28
C THR A 83 7.41 6.45 -11.69
N ASP A 84 6.40 6.03 -12.46
CA ASP A 84 5.33 6.91 -12.94
C ASP A 84 4.42 7.35 -11.80
N LEU A 85 4.17 6.43 -10.85
CA LEU A 85 3.44 6.69 -9.61
C LEU A 85 4.12 7.79 -8.80
N LEU A 86 5.43 7.66 -8.57
CA LEU A 86 6.19 8.63 -7.79
C LEU A 86 6.29 9.98 -8.53
N ALA A 87 6.61 9.97 -9.83
CA ALA A 87 6.71 11.18 -10.63
C ALA A 87 5.41 12.01 -10.66
N ASN A 88 4.26 11.34 -10.55
CA ASN A 88 2.95 11.98 -10.63
C ASN A 88 2.18 11.99 -9.31
N LEU A 89 2.79 11.60 -8.19
CA LEU A 89 2.10 11.36 -6.92
C LEU A 89 1.24 12.55 -6.46
N GLY A 90 1.74 13.77 -6.68
CA GLY A 90 1.03 15.02 -6.36
C GLY A 90 -0.27 15.24 -7.16
N ARG A 91 -0.35 14.70 -8.38
CA ARG A 91 -1.47 14.84 -9.32
C ARG A 91 -2.41 13.65 -9.31
N LEU A 92 -1.92 12.49 -8.88
CA LEU A 92 -2.72 11.28 -8.85
C LEU A 92 -3.88 11.40 -7.84
N PRO A 93 -4.97 10.64 -8.05
CA PRO A 93 -6.07 10.57 -7.11
C PRO A 93 -5.60 10.25 -5.68
N SER A 94 -6.17 10.96 -4.73
CA SER A 94 -5.79 10.95 -3.32
C SER A 94 -7.03 11.14 -2.45
N ALA A 95 -6.92 10.79 -1.16
CA ALA A 95 -7.98 11.02 -0.19
C ALA A 95 -8.28 12.51 0.07
N PHE A 96 -7.31 13.38 -0.18
CA PHE A 96 -7.37 14.82 0.06
C PHE A 96 -6.97 15.57 -1.20
N ARG A 97 -7.65 16.70 -1.46
CA ARG A 97 -7.27 17.65 -2.49
C ARG A 97 -7.35 19.08 -1.96
N GLY A 98 -6.47 19.95 -2.44
CA GLY A 98 -6.48 21.37 -2.13
C GLY A 98 -5.89 22.19 -3.27
N PRO A 99 -5.63 23.49 -3.03
CA PRO A 99 -5.05 24.39 -4.04
C PRO A 99 -3.71 23.90 -4.60
N GLU A 100 -2.89 23.28 -3.75
CA GLU A 100 -1.56 22.71 -4.06
C GLU A 100 -1.65 21.24 -4.56
N GLY A 101 -2.85 20.77 -4.95
CA GLY A 101 -3.07 19.37 -5.37
C GLY A 101 -3.33 18.43 -4.20
N SER A 102 -2.78 17.21 -4.25
CA SER A 102 -2.98 16.20 -3.19
C SER A 102 -2.15 16.44 -1.93
N GLY A 103 -1.21 17.39 -1.97
CA GLY A 103 -0.24 17.65 -0.91
C GLY A 103 0.98 16.73 -0.94
N TYR A 104 1.09 15.81 -1.89
CA TYR A 104 2.31 15.03 -2.11
C TYR A 104 3.24 15.75 -3.08
N GLN A 105 4.54 15.67 -2.80
CA GLN A 105 5.62 15.97 -3.72
C GLN A 105 6.64 14.84 -3.60
N ALA A 106 7.13 14.33 -4.72
CA ALA A 106 8.08 13.23 -4.72
C ALA A 106 9.23 13.53 -5.67
N THR A 107 10.43 13.18 -5.25
CA THR A 107 11.66 13.29 -6.03
C THR A 107 12.34 11.94 -6.05
N VAL A 108 12.50 11.36 -7.24
CA VAL A 108 13.29 10.14 -7.44
C VAL A 108 14.75 10.57 -7.55
N ASP A 109 15.54 10.25 -6.52
CA ASP A 109 16.96 10.63 -6.40
C ASP A 109 17.92 9.45 -6.63
N GLY A 110 17.40 8.24 -6.91
CA GLY A 110 18.19 7.12 -7.39
C GLY A 110 17.37 5.89 -7.78
N PRO A 111 17.99 4.85 -8.37
CA PRO A 111 17.32 3.58 -8.62
C PRO A 111 16.84 2.95 -7.31
N GLY A 112 15.55 2.64 -7.20
CA GLY A 112 14.99 2.02 -6.00
C GLY A 112 14.89 2.95 -4.79
N HIS A 113 15.07 4.27 -4.97
CA HIS A 113 15.00 5.25 -3.89
C HIS A 113 14.28 6.53 -4.32
N ALA A 114 13.44 7.07 -3.44
CA ALA A 114 12.79 8.35 -3.63
C ALA A 114 12.55 9.05 -2.29
N ARG A 115 12.48 10.38 -2.35
CA ARG A 115 12.07 11.22 -1.23
C ARG A 115 10.67 11.76 -1.48
N VAL A 116 9.79 11.59 -0.51
CA VAL A 116 8.40 12.07 -0.59
C VAL A 116 8.13 13.06 0.53
N VAL A 117 7.61 14.23 0.17
CA VAL A 117 7.14 15.26 1.10
C VAL A 117 5.62 15.27 1.08
N TYR A 118 5.00 15.30 2.25
CA TYR A 118 3.56 15.43 2.42
C TYR A 118 3.20 16.68 3.20
N SER A 119 2.38 17.54 2.58
CA SER A 119 1.85 18.78 3.14
C SER A 119 0.31 18.84 3.16
N GLY A 120 -0.39 17.78 2.73
CA GLY A 120 -1.87 17.73 2.71
C GLY A 120 -2.52 17.62 4.09
N MET A 121 -3.85 17.73 4.17
CA MET A 121 -4.65 17.56 5.41
C MET A 121 -4.13 18.37 6.63
N PRO A 122 -4.07 19.71 6.57
CA PRO A 122 -3.59 20.52 7.69
C PRO A 122 -4.44 20.33 8.96
N GLY A 123 -3.79 20.34 10.13
CA GLY A 123 -4.46 20.16 11.42
C GLY A 123 -4.68 18.70 11.84
N PHE A 124 -4.47 17.72 10.96
CA PHE A 124 -4.53 16.30 11.34
C PHE A 124 -3.20 15.83 11.95
N SER A 125 -3.07 15.96 13.27
CA SER A 125 -1.91 15.45 14.01
C SER A 125 -1.75 13.93 13.82
N ASN A 126 -0.51 13.48 13.64
CA ASN A 126 -0.12 12.10 13.33
C ASN A 126 -0.47 11.58 11.92
N VAL A 127 -0.96 12.43 11.01
CA VAL A 127 -1.26 12.04 9.61
C VAL A 127 -0.08 11.30 8.94
N CYS A 128 1.15 11.60 9.35
CA CYS A 128 2.35 10.95 8.85
C CYS A 128 2.33 9.42 8.95
N ILE A 129 1.73 8.85 10.00
CA ILE A 129 1.62 7.38 10.16
C ILE A 129 0.65 6.81 9.12
N ALA A 130 -0.48 7.49 8.88
CA ALA A 130 -1.43 7.09 7.86
C ALA A 130 -0.83 7.19 6.45
N ILE A 131 -0.04 8.24 6.18
CA ILE A 131 0.62 8.46 4.90
C ILE A 131 1.74 7.46 4.66
N GLN A 132 2.56 7.14 5.68
CA GLN A 132 3.57 6.08 5.58
C GLN A 132 2.92 4.74 5.18
N GLY A 133 1.81 4.39 5.83
CA GLY A 133 1.06 3.19 5.51
C GLY A 133 0.37 3.23 4.15
N GLU A 134 -0.09 4.40 3.71
CA GLU A 134 -0.69 4.59 2.38
C GLU A 134 0.35 4.43 1.27
N LEU A 135 1.51 5.09 1.39
CA LEU A 135 2.62 5.00 0.45
C LEU A 135 3.09 3.55 0.31
N THR A 136 3.26 2.86 1.45
CA THR A 136 3.68 1.45 1.45
C THR A 136 2.71 0.58 0.63
N GLN A 137 1.41 0.67 0.90
CA GLN A 137 0.41 -0.14 0.20
C GLN A 137 0.26 0.27 -1.26
N ARG A 138 0.40 1.55 -1.58
CA ARG A 138 0.26 2.07 -2.93
C ARG A 138 1.42 1.65 -3.83
N LEU A 139 2.65 1.69 -3.31
CA LEU A 139 3.84 1.17 -3.99
C LEU A 139 3.79 -0.36 -4.15
N GLN A 140 3.31 -1.08 -3.14
CA GLN A 140 3.10 -2.52 -3.31
C GLN A 140 2.08 -2.83 -4.41
N ALA A 141 1.03 -2.00 -4.56
CA ALA A 141 0.05 -2.14 -5.62
C ALA A 141 0.57 -1.74 -7.01
N SER A 142 1.63 -0.93 -7.10
CA SER A 142 2.36 -0.71 -8.36
C SER A 142 3.24 -1.89 -8.77
N GLY A 143 3.34 -2.94 -7.93
CA GLY A 143 4.23 -4.07 -8.15
C GLY A 143 5.63 -3.87 -7.56
N ALA A 144 5.88 -2.79 -6.83
CA ALA A 144 7.17 -2.58 -6.16
C ALA A 144 7.41 -3.68 -5.10
N GLN A 145 8.63 -4.21 -5.08
CA GLN A 145 9.08 -5.26 -4.17
C GLN A 145 9.98 -4.70 -3.08
N GLY A 146 9.94 -5.32 -1.90
CA GLY A 146 10.80 -4.93 -0.78
C GLY A 146 10.58 -3.48 -0.33
N VAL A 147 9.35 -2.96 -0.47
CA VAL A 147 9.03 -1.55 -0.16
C VAL A 147 9.28 -1.27 1.32
N VAL A 148 10.09 -0.24 1.58
CA VAL A 148 10.33 0.32 2.90
C VAL A 148 10.07 1.82 2.85
N VAL A 149 9.18 2.31 3.70
CA VAL A 149 8.91 3.74 3.86
C VAL A 149 9.30 4.14 5.26
N LYS A 150 10.27 5.03 5.41
CA LYS A 150 10.75 5.57 6.69
C LYS A 150 10.40 7.05 6.78
N HIS A 151 10.26 7.56 8.00
CA HIS A 151 10.19 9.01 8.19
C HIS A 151 11.56 9.61 7.90
N GLY A 152 11.57 10.71 7.14
CA GLY A 152 12.75 11.54 6.91
C GLY A 152 13.02 12.50 8.07
N SER A 153 13.77 13.56 7.76
CA SER A 153 14.25 14.51 8.78
C SER A 153 13.15 15.41 9.34
N ALA A 154 12.15 15.76 8.52
CA ALA A 154 11.04 16.63 8.90
C ALA A 154 9.75 15.85 9.18
N CYS A 155 9.08 16.16 10.31
CA CYS A 155 7.78 15.59 10.64
C CYS A 155 6.93 16.61 11.41
N ARG A 156 5.63 16.68 11.08
CA ARG A 156 4.66 17.55 11.77
C ARG A 156 4.50 17.26 13.26
N VAL A 157 4.67 16.00 13.65
CA VAL A 157 4.64 15.63 15.08
C VAL A 157 5.78 16.30 15.85
N ASN A 158 6.87 16.63 15.17
CA ASN A 158 8.04 17.33 15.74
C ASN A 158 8.01 18.85 15.49
N GLY A 159 6.89 19.40 15.01
CA GLY A 159 6.72 20.84 14.79
C GLY A 159 7.13 21.36 13.41
N SER A 160 7.43 20.48 12.44
CA SER A 160 7.61 20.89 11.03
C SER A 160 6.26 21.16 10.36
N ASP A 161 6.24 21.94 9.27
CA ASP A 161 5.04 22.18 8.46
C ASP A 161 4.68 20.99 7.56
N VAL A 162 5.64 20.10 7.32
CA VAL A 162 5.53 18.95 6.40
C VAL A 162 6.01 17.66 7.05
N CYS A 163 5.69 16.54 6.41
CA CYS A 163 6.24 15.24 6.74
C CYS A 163 7.07 14.74 5.57
N GLU A 164 8.35 14.47 5.81
CA GLU A 164 9.24 13.84 4.84
C GLU A 164 9.26 12.33 5.04
N PHE A 165 9.42 11.61 3.93
CA PHE A 165 9.56 10.16 3.90
C PHE A 165 10.69 9.77 2.94
N GLU A 166 11.50 8.82 3.39
CA GLU A 166 12.45 8.10 2.55
C GLU A 166 11.79 6.80 2.10
N VAL A 167 11.74 6.58 0.79
CA VAL A 167 11.10 5.44 0.16
C VAL A 167 12.16 4.61 -0.56
N GLU A 168 12.26 3.34 -0.20
CA GLU A 168 13.16 2.37 -0.80
C GLU A 168 12.36 1.20 -1.38
N TRP A 169 12.74 0.69 -2.55
CA TRP A 169 12.22 -0.55 -3.12
C TRP A 169 13.32 -1.31 -3.88
N SER A 170 13.29 -2.64 -3.82
CA SER A 170 14.36 -3.51 -4.33
C SER A 170 14.15 -3.98 -5.77
N GLY A 171 12.96 -3.79 -6.33
CA GLY A 171 12.60 -4.25 -7.66
C GLY A 171 11.13 -4.00 -7.97
N GLU A 172 10.70 -4.39 -9.16
CA GLU A 172 9.31 -4.27 -9.59
C GLU A 172 8.89 -5.56 -10.29
N THR A 173 7.71 -6.06 -9.95
CA THR A 173 7.05 -7.14 -10.68
C THR A 173 5.60 -6.74 -10.85
N PRO A 174 5.15 -6.53 -12.10
CA PRO A 174 3.77 -6.16 -12.38
C PRO A 174 2.78 -7.14 -11.72
N PRO A 175 1.65 -6.65 -11.20
CA PRO A 175 0.57 -7.54 -10.77
C PRO A 175 0.19 -8.50 -11.91
N PRO A 176 -0.12 -9.77 -11.61
CA PRO A 176 -0.51 -10.74 -12.64
C PRO A 176 -1.75 -10.26 -13.37
N ASP A 177 -1.77 -10.45 -14.69
CA ASP A 177 -2.87 -10.09 -15.58
C ASP A 177 -3.21 -8.58 -15.60
N ALA A 178 -2.31 -7.71 -15.08
CA ALA A 178 -2.47 -6.26 -15.12
C ALA A 178 -1.55 -5.63 -16.18
N GLU A 179 -2.11 -4.71 -16.96
CA GLU A 179 -1.35 -3.91 -17.93
C GLU A 179 -0.96 -2.56 -17.30
N PRO A 180 0.18 -1.96 -17.69
CA PRO A 180 0.50 -0.61 -17.27
C PRO A 180 -0.58 0.37 -17.76
N LEU A 181 -0.94 1.31 -16.90
CA LEU A 181 -1.87 2.40 -17.20
C LEU A 181 -1.11 3.53 -17.89
N ASP A 182 -1.61 4.01 -19.03
CA ASP A 182 -1.16 5.30 -19.56
C ASP A 182 -1.74 6.42 -18.68
N LEU A 183 -0.88 7.14 -17.98
CA LEU A 183 -1.30 8.21 -17.07
C LEU A 183 -2.05 9.35 -17.78
N ARG A 184 -1.93 9.50 -19.10
CA ARG A 184 -2.73 10.46 -19.88
C ARG A 184 -4.22 10.12 -19.85
N GLU A 185 -4.58 8.84 -19.77
CA GLU A 185 -5.97 8.40 -19.63
C GLU A 185 -6.59 8.85 -18.29
N LEU A 186 -5.77 8.94 -17.24
CA LEU A 186 -6.21 9.29 -15.89
C LEU A 186 -6.12 10.78 -15.60
N LEU A 187 -5.08 11.45 -16.10
CA LEU A 187 -4.76 12.84 -15.78
C LEU A 187 -5.14 13.83 -16.90
N GLY A 188 -5.52 13.33 -18.09
CA GLY A 188 -5.77 14.13 -19.29
C GLY A 188 -4.48 14.49 -20.06
N ASP A 189 -4.62 15.18 -21.20
CA ASP A 189 -3.51 15.52 -22.11
C ASP A 189 -2.44 16.47 -21.52
N GLU A 190 -2.66 17.03 -20.33
CA GLU A 190 -1.72 17.93 -19.64
C GLU A 190 -0.62 17.20 -18.84
N VAL A 191 -0.31 15.94 -19.17
CA VAL A 191 0.87 15.27 -18.64
C VAL A 191 2.07 15.65 -19.51
N GLU A 192 2.66 16.82 -19.24
CA GLU A 192 4.05 17.04 -19.63
C GLU A 192 4.88 15.94 -18.97
N THR A 193 5.44 15.06 -19.80
CA THR A 193 6.50 14.14 -19.39
C THR A 193 7.62 14.99 -18.83
N VAL A 194 7.70 15.07 -17.50
CA VAL A 194 8.85 15.65 -16.82
C VAL A 194 10.02 14.73 -17.16
N GLU A 195 10.84 15.12 -18.14
CA GLU A 195 12.15 14.53 -18.30
C GLU A 195 12.85 14.61 -16.94
N PRO A 196 13.42 13.50 -16.42
CA PRO A 196 14.15 13.57 -15.18
C PRO A 196 15.27 14.58 -15.36
N ALA A 197 15.20 15.69 -14.63
CA ALA A 197 16.25 16.68 -14.58
C ALA A 197 17.50 16.00 -13.99
N VAL A 198 18.35 15.48 -14.87
CA VAL A 198 19.72 15.08 -14.55
C VAL A 198 20.40 16.36 -14.05
N THR A 199 20.45 16.51 -12.74
CA THR A 199 21.18 17.59 -12.11
C THR A 199 22.66 17.29 -12.37
N PRO A 200 23.42 18.17 -13.04
CA PRO A 200 24.83 17.95 -13.25
C PRO A 200 25.54 17.95 -11.90
N GLU A 201 26.25 16.86 -11.66
CA GLU A 201 27.24 16.66 -10.61
C GLU A 201 28.13 17.92 -10.46
N PRO A 202 28.14 18.60 -9.30
CA PRO A 202 29.09 19.68 -9.08
C PRO A 202 30.48 19.06 -8.92
N ALA A 203 31.38 19.52 -9.79
CA ALA A 203 32.77 19.15 -9.89
C ALA A 203 33.50 19.11 -8.53
N ALA A 204 34.26 18.03 -8.35
CA ALA A 204 35.21 17.87 -7.26
C ALA A 204 36.36 18.87 -7.35
N GLU A 205 36.73 19.47 -6.21
CA GLU A 205 38.10 19.92 -5.89
C GLU A 205 38.24 20.10 -4.35
N PRO A 206 39.46 20.06 -3.78
CA PRO A 206 40.13 18.85 -3.35
C PRO A 206 40.19 18.69 -1.82
N ALA A 207 40.44 17.44 -1.43
CA ALA A 207 40.58 16.97 -0.06
C ALA A 207 41.60 17.75 0.79
N GLN A 208 41.16 18.20 1.97
CA GLN A 208 42.04 18.42 3.11
C GLN A 208 41.82 17.30 4.13
N ALA A 209 42.88 16.54 4.36
CA ALA A 209 42.95 15.49 5.37
C ALA A 209 42.99 16.09 6.78
N PRO A 210 42.45 15.36 7.77
CA PRO A 210 43.13 15.28 9.05
C PRO A 210 43.38 13.82 9.48
N GLU A 211 44.66 13.59 9.74
CA GLU A 211 45.28 12.77 10.77
C GLU A 211 44.59 11.50 11.31
N LYS A 212 45.27 10.39 11.03
CA LYS A 212 45.23 9.10 11.73
C LYS A 212 45.38 9.26 13.26
N LYS A 213 44.48 8.63 14.01
CA LYS A 213 44.84 7.87 15.22
C LYS A 213 44.28 6.45 15.12
N ALA A 214 45.15 5.49 15.47
CA ALA A 214 44.97 4.05 15.41
C ALA A 214 44.09 3.52 16.56
N PRO A 215 43.64 2.24 16.50
CA PRO A 215 42.47 1.71 17.22
C PRO A 215 42.83 0.91 18.49
N PRO A 216 41.83 0.44 19.24
CA PRO A 216 41.94 -0.83 19.92
C PRO A 216 40.85 -1.83 19.47
N GLU A 217 41.35 -2.90 18.84
CA GLU A 217 41.13 -4.32 19.16
C GLU A 217 39.84 -4.82 19.84
N THR A 218 39.26 -5.82 19.16
CA THR A 218 38.60 -7.07 19.64
C THR A 218 37.33 -7.01 20.48
N ALA A 219 36.24 -7.55 19.92
CA ALA A 219 35.56 -8.74 20.46
C ALA A 219 34.64 -9.38 19.41
N ALA A 220 34.68 -10.71 19.35
CA ALA A 220 33.91 -11.58 18.47
C ALA A 220 32.49 -11.86 19.05
N PRO A 221 31.63 -12.65 18.36
CA PRO A 221 30.18 -12.54 18.37
C PRO A 221 29.49 -13.35 19.49
N SER A 222 28.26 -12.98 19.85
CA SER A 222 27.32 -13.89 20.53
C SER A 222 25.85 -13.51 20.27
N THR A 223 25.12 -14.57 19.95
CA THR A 223 23.68 -14.85 19.79
C THR A 223 22.72 -14.10 20.74
N PRO A 224 21.42 -14.00 20.41
CA PRO A 224 20.45 -13.13 21.08
C PRO A 224 19.85 -13.80 22.34
N PRO A 225 19.49 -13.04 23.38
CA PRO A 225 18.70 -13.60 24.47
C PRO A 225 17.21 -13.54 24.15
N ALA A 226 16.55 -14.63 24.50
CA ALA A 226 15.12 -14.77 24.58
C ALA A 226 14.51 -13.94 25.73
N ALA A 227 13.24 -13.58 25.52
CA ALA A 227 12.21 -13.13 26.43
C ALA A 227 12.51 -13.06 27.94
N GLU A 228 12.25 -11.89 28.54
CA GLU A 228 11.63 -11.79 29.86
C GLU A 228 10.60 -10.66 29.89
N THR A 229 9.44 -11.02 30.41
CA THR A 229 8.19 -10.27 30.57
C THR A 229 8.28 -9.35 31.79
N GLN A 230 7.98 -8.05 31.66
CA GLN A 230 7.21 -7.33 32.70
C GLN A 230 6.30 -6.29 32.04
N ALA A 231 5.01 -6.45 32.32
CA ALA A 231 3.95 -5.51 31.99
C ALA A 231 3.65 -4.67 33.23
N GLU A 232 3.36 -3.38 33.01
CA GLU A 232 2.38 -2.66 33.81
C GLU A 232 1.44 -1.91 32.87
N PRO A 233 0.12 -2.14 32.96
CA PRO A 233 -0.87 -1.10 32.75
C PRO A 233 -1.42 -0.66 34.11
N SER A 234 -1.23 0.62 34.40
CA SER A 234 -1.98 1.31 35.45
C SER A 234 -3.39 1.60 34.96
N VAL A 235 -4.36 0.88 35.52
CA VAL A 235 -5.79 1.26 35.62
C VAL A 235 -6.19 0.75 37.02
N GLY A 236 -6.43 1.61 38.00
CA GLY A 236 -7.49 2.60 37.96
C GLY A 236 -8.80 1.98 38.43
N ASP A 237 -8.83 1.61 39.71
CA ASP A 237 -9.98 1.64 40.62
C ASP A 237 -11.31 1.02 40.13
N GLN A 238 -11.48 -0.29 40.36
CA GLN A 238 -12.77 -0.94 40.65
C GLN A 238 -12.52 -2.37 41.16
N LEU A 239 -12.14 -2.49 42.43
CA LEU A 239 -12.21 -3.77 43.15
C LEU A 239 -13.19 -3.61 44.30
N SER A 240 -14.45 -3.92 44.01
CA SER A 240 -15.35 -4.46 45.02
C SER A 240 -14.77 -5.76 45.54
N GLU A 241 -14.72 -5.88 46.86
CA GLU A 241 -14.38 -7.07 47.61
C GLU A 241 -15.19 -8.28 47.10
N GLY A 242 -14.52 -9.36 46.69
CA GLY A 242 -15.19 -10.65 46.44
C GLY A 242 -14.79 -11.49 45.21
N GLN A 243 -13.70 -11.22 44.49
CA GLN A 243 -13.24 -12.14 43.43
C GLN A 243 -12.43 -13.29 44.02
N SER A 244 -13.13 -14.36 44.42
CA SER A 244 -12.54 -15.64 44.85
C SER A 244 -11.65 -16.22 43.75
N SER A 245 -10.56 -16.90 44.11
CA SER A 245 -9.61 -17.54 43.17
C SER A 245 -10.27 -18.46 42.14
N GLU A 246 -11.47 -18.95 42.43
CA GLU A 246 -12.32 -19.75 41.55
C GLU A 246 -12.71 -19.00 40.25
N ASP A 247 -12.86 -17.68 40.30
CA ASP A 247 -13.20 -16.84 39.14
C ASP A 247 -12.04 -16.73 38.13
N LEU A 248 -10.79 -16.77 38.63
CA LEU A 248 -9.59 -16.81 37.78
C LEU A 248 -9.47 -18.13 37.02
N PHE A 249 -9.80 -19.27 37.66
CA PHE A 249 -9.80 -20.57 36.99
C PHE A 249 -10.88 -20.65 35.91
N VAL A 250 -12.06 -20.07 36.15
CA VAL A 250 -13.13 -19.98 35.15
C VAL A 250 -12.69 -19.10 33.97
N GLN A 251 -12.05 -17.96 34.22
CA GLN A 251 -11.52 -17.09 33.17
C GLN A 251 -10.41 -17.77 32.34
N LEU A 252 -9.49 -18.50 32.99
CA LEU A 252 -8.44 -19.25 32.30
C LEU A 252 -9.01 -20.37 31.42
N ARG A 253 -10.00 -21.14 31.91
CA ARG A 253 -10.68 -22.16 31.10
C ARG A 253 -11.39 -21.55 29.89
N LYS A 254 -12.04 -20.39 30.07
CA LYS A 254 -12.69 -19.67 28.97
C LYS A 254 -11.68 -19.24 27.91
N ARG A 255 -10.54 -18.66 28.32
CA ARG A 255 -9.47 -18.26 27.41
C ARG A 255 -8.83 -19.44 26.69
N LEU A 256 -8.66 -20.57 27.38
CA LEU A 256 -8.13 -21.79 26.76
C LEU A 256 -9.10 -22.34 25.71
N ALA A 257 -10.41 -22.40 26.02
CA ALA A 257 -11.42 -22.83 25.05
C ALA A 257 -11.57 -21.87 23.86
N GLU A 258 -11.29 -20.57 24.03
CA GLU A 258 -11.20 -19.61 22.94
C GLU A 258 -9.95 -19.83 22.08
N ALA A 259 -8.79 -20.08 22.71
CA ALA A 259 -7.56 -20.41 22.02
C ALA A 259 -7.69 -21.71 21.19
N ASP A 260 -8.31 -22.75 21.75
CA ASP A 260 -8.57 -24.01 21.04
C ASP A 260 -9.51 -23.83 19.84
N ARG A 261 -10.55 -22.99 19.99
CA ARG A 261 -11.43 -22.63 18.87
C ARG A 261 -10.69 -21.90 17.77
N HIS A 262 -9.83 -20.95 18.12
CA HIS A 262 -8.99 -20.26 17.14
C HIS A 262 -8.01 -21.23 16.46
N ALA A 263 -7.35 -22.11 17.21
CA ALA A 263 -6.45 -23.12 16.66
C ALA A 263 -7.18 -24.05 15.68
N GLN A 264 -8.43 -24.42 15.97
CA GLN A 264 -9.24 -25.20 15.03
C GLN A 264 -9.54 -24.43 13.75
N LEU A 265 -10.00 -23.18 13.86
CA LEU A 265 -10.28 -22.33 12.70
C LEU A 265 -9.04 -22.14 11.81
N TYR A 266 -7.86 -21.98 12.40
CA TYR A 266 -6.61 -21.89 11.64
C TYR A 266 -6.29 -23.19 10.91
N ARG A 267 -6.50 -24.36 11.54
CA ARG A 267 -6.30 -25.65 10.87
C ARG A 267 -7.28 -25.84 9.71
N ASP A 268 -8.55 -25.50 9.90
CA ASP A 268 -9.57 -25.62 8.87
C ASP A 268 -9.27 -24.68 7.69
N ALA A 269 -8.87 -23.43 7.99
CA ALA A 269 -8.45 -22.47 6.97
C ALA A 269 -7.22 -22.96 6.19
N GLN A 270 -6.23 -23.56 6.88
CA GLN A 270 -5.04 -24.10 6.23
C GLN A 270 -5.39 -25.28 5.30
N GLN A 271 -6.30 -26.16 5.71
CA GLN A 271 -6.78 -27.27 4.88
C GLN A 271 -7.48 -26.77 3.62
N GLU A 272 -8.32 -25.73 3.74
CA GLU A 272 -9.01 -25.16 2.58
C GLU A 272 -8.03 -24.45 1.63
N ILE A 273 -7.03 -23.74 2.16
CA ILE A 273 -5.94 -23.15 1.36
C ILE A 273 -5.22 -24.25 0.56
N ASP A 274 -4.88 -25.36 1.20
CA ASP A 274 -4.13 -26.43 0.54
C ASP A 274 -5.00 -27.17 -0.49
N ARG A 275 -6.31 -27.32 -0.23
CA ARG A 275 -7.28 -27.80 -1.22
C ARG A 275 -7.34 -26.87 -2.43
N LEU A 276 -7.50 -25.56 -2.22
CA LEU A 276 -7.58 -24.58 -3.31
C LEU A 276 -6.29 -24.53 -4.13
N LYS A 277 -5.12 -24.72 -3.53
CA LYS A 277 -3.85 -24.83 -4.26
C LYS A 277 -3.82 -26.02 -5.23
N VAL A 278 -4.36 -27.16 -4.82
CA VAL A 278 -4.46 -28.36 -5.68
C VAL A 278 -5.45 -28.14 -6.81
N GLU A 279 -6.58 -27.48 -6.54
CA GLU A 279 -7.56 -27.14 -7.58
C GLU A 279 -6.98 -26.14 -8.59
N LEU A 280 -6.30 -25.11 -8.10
CA LEU A 280 -5.64 -24.11 -8.94
C LEU A 280 -4.53 -24.72 -9.79
N SER A 281 -3.72 -25.63 -9.25
CA SER A 281 -2.69 -26.32 -10.03
C SER A 281 -3.29 -27.21 -11.12
N ARG A 282 -4.41 -27.88 -10.83
CA ARG A 282 -5.16 -28.66 -11.82
C ARG A 282 -5.72 -27.78 -12.94
N LEU A 283 -6.35 -26.65 -12.59
CA LEU A 283 -6.89 -25.72 -13.58
C LEU A 283 -5.80 -25.11 -14.45
N ARG A 284 -4.63 -24.77 -13.88
CA ARG A 284 -3.47 -24.32 -14.65
C ARG A 284 -2.97 -25.37 -15.63
N ALA A 285 -2.85 -26.63 -15.19
CA ALA A 285 -2.43 -27.72 -16.07
C ALA A 285 -3.43 -27.95 -17.22
N GLN A 286 -4.73 -27.84 -16.93
CA GLN A 286 -5.76 -27.94 -17.97
C GLN A 286 -5.69 -26.78 -18.97
N ALA A 287 -5.60 -25.54 -18.49
CA ALA A 287 -5.48 -24.37 -19.36
C ALA A 287 -4.23 -24.44 -20.25
N GLN A 288 -3.10 -24.94 -19.72
CA GLN A 288 -1.88 -25.16 -20.51
C GLN A 288 -2.07 -26.23 -21.59
N ALA A 289 -2.79 -27.32 -21.29
CA ALA A 289 -3.10 -28.34 -22.27
C ALA A 289 -4.03 -27.81 -23.37
N ASP A 290 -5.03 -27.01 -23.00
CA ASP A 290 -5.97 -26.39 -23.96
C ASP A 290 -5.26 -25.39 -24.87
N ILE A 291 -4.34 -24.57 -24.33
CA ILE A 291 -3.49 -23.67 -25.12
C ILE A 291 -2.63 -24.46 -26.11
N ALA A 292 -1.94 -25.51 -25.65
CA ALA A 292 -1.09 -26.32 -26.52
C ALA A 292 -1.90 -27.00 -27.65
N GLN A 293 -3.12 -27.45 -27.35
CA GLN A 293 -4.03 -28.01 -28.35
C GLN A 293 -4.47 -26.96 -29.37
N ALA A 294 -4.85 -25.76 -28.92
CA ALA A 294 -5.24 -24.66 -29.81
C ALA A 294 -4.07 -24.20 -30.71
N GLU A 295 -2.84 -24.18 -30.19
CA GLU A 295 -1.64 -23.88 -30.98
C GLU A 295 -1.40 -24.93 -32.06
N LYS A 296 -1.56 -26.21 -31.73
CA LYS A 296 -1.46 -27.30 -32.70
C LYS A 296 -2.50 -27.18 -33.81
N GLU A 297 -3.76 -26.94 -33.48
CA GLU A 297 -4.85 -26.75 -34.45
C GLU A 297 -4.60 -25.53 -35.36
N ARG A 298 -4.08 -24.43 -34.80
CA ARG A 298 -3.68 -23.25 -35.57
C ARG A 298 -2.59 -23.59 -36.58
N ASP A 299 -1.59 -24.36 -36.18
CA ASP A 299 -0.46 -24.70 -37.04
C ASP A 299 -0.87 -25.69 -38.15
N GLU A 300 -1.72 -26.67 -37.85
CA GLU A 300 -2.35 -27.55 -38.85
C GLU A 300 -3.19 -26.76 -39.86
N ALA A 301 -3.99 -25.79 -39.40
CA ALA A 301 -4.78 -24.93 -40.27
C ALA A 301 -3.91 -24.04 -41.18
N ARG A 302 -2.76 -23.56 -40.67
CA ARG A 302 -1.79 -22.78 -41.46
C ARG A 302 -1.13 -23.63 -42.56
N GLU A 303 -0.79 -24.87 -42.26
CA GLU A 303 -0.21 -25.80 -43.24
C GLU A 303 -1.23 -26.16 -44.34
N ALA A 304 -2.49 -26.42 -43.96
CA ALA A 304 -3.57 -26.66 -44.90
C ALA A 304 -3.81 -25.44 -45.83
N LEU A 305 -3.78 -24.22 -45.27
CA LEU A 305 -3.90 -22.98 -46.04
C LEU A 305 -2.72 -22.82 -47.01
N ALA A 306 -1.49 -23.09 -46.58
CA ALA A 306 -0.31 -23.02 -47.44
C ALA A 306 -0.42 -23.99 -48.63
N THR A 307 -0.80 -25.24 -48.34
CA THR A 307 -1.03 -26.27 -49.36
C THR A 307 -2.12 -25.86 -50.37
N LEU A 308 -3.22 -25.26 -49.89
CA LEU A 308 -4.29 -24.76 -50.75
C LEU A 308 -3.79 -23.61 -51.65
N LYS A 309 -3.04 -22.66 -51.09
CA LYS A 309 -2.45 -21.55 -51.85
C LYS A 309 -1.52 -22.04 -52.94
N ASP A 310 -0.69 -23.03 -52.67
CA ASP A 310 0.21 -23.61 -53.66
C ASP A 310 -0.56 -24.32 -54.78
N ARG A 311 -1.60 -25.10 -54.46
CA ARG A 311 -2.49 -25.71 -55.45
C ARG A 311 -3.16 -24.67 -56.35
N ILE A 312 -3.66 -23.58 -55.78
CA ILE A 312 -4.26 -22.48 -56.55
C ILE A 312 -3.21 -21.87 -57.48
N ARG A 313 -1.98 -21.63 -57.01
CA ARG A 313 -0.91 -21.08 -57.83
C ARG A 313 -0.56 -21.99 -59.01
N THR A 314 -0.51 -23.31 -58.80
CA THR A 314 -0.28 -24.28 -59.89
C THR A 314 -1.38 -24.21 -60.94
N ILE A 315 -2.65 -24.24 -60.53
CA ILE A 315 -3.80 -24.16 -61.46
C ILE A 315 -3.77 -22.86 -62.28
N VAL A 316 -3.46 -21.72 -61.64
CA VAL A 316 -3.42 -20.41 -62.31
C VAL A 316 -2.22 -20.26 -63.26
N SER A 317 -1.14 -21.04 -63.06
CA SER A 317 0.08 -20.95 -63.89
C SER A 317 0.09 -21.92 -65.09
N ASP A 318 -0.81 -22.90 -65.11
CA ASP A 318 -0.94 -23.91 -66.18
C ASP A 318 -1.96 -23.50 -67.27
N ASP A 319 -2.63 -22.34 -67.11
CA ASP A 319 -3.46 -21.65 -68.12
C ASP A 319 -2.68 -20.48 -68.79
#